data_AF-A0A0J9T6K8-F1
#
_entry.id   AF-A0A0J9T6K8-F1
#
_cell.length_a   1.000
_cell.length_b   1.000
_cell.length_c   1.000
_cell.angle_alpha   90.00
_cell.angle_beta   90.00
_cell.angle_gamma   90.00
#
_symmetry.space_group_name_H-M   'P 1'
#
loop_
_entity.id
_entity.type
_entity.pdbx_description
1 polymer ?
#
loop_
_entity_poly.entity_id
_entity_poly.type
_entity_poly.pdbx_seq_one_letter_code
_entity_poly.pdbx_strand_id
1 'polypeptide(L)'
;MNIVSNEYKYKVKTVSSTNSYFLMNKINEEEQIPNKFYKRLDSPADISIFYNLRSYSTSLLFVSLDESKKILAQLARNIKLIISEYSGNHEKRCRDINYWMNKKIEASDVNIEKQISSESTAVFNEIEWNKEGKVVRVCKREDPYENKPAEIMKKLDDYCEIRDNNRYNVLKNKTECLKYNRYIKERKEHFSSLTKVTCNIPGCKKYDYTIDDNCTLNNMEDTFPEINCEVLYKKEELQKLVHTIKERSPLEIGFFIIVSFILFYLFILFLEKVKREY
;
A
#
# COMPACT_ATOMS: atom_id res chain seq x y z
N MET A 1 -42.95 -23.52 -47.03
CA MET A 1 -41.74 -22.68 -46.89
C MET A 1 -42.20 -21.24 -46.81
N ASN A 2 -42.18 -20.67 -45.60
CA ASN A 2 -42.09 -19.25 -45.23
C ASN A 2 -42.46 -19.15 -43.75
N ILE A 3 -41.41 -19.11 -42.93
CA ILE A 3 -41.46 -18.95 -41.48
C ILE A 3 -41.43 -17.45 -41.22
N VAL A 4 -42.48 -16.91 -40.61
CA VAL A 4 -42.51 -15.52 -40.13
C VAL A 4 -41.87 -15.50 -38.74
N SER A 5 -40.72 -14.84 -38.62
CA SER A 5 -39.99 -14.61 -37.38
C SER A 5 -40.60 -13.45 -36.59
N ASN A 6 -41.07 -13.72 -35.37
CA ASN A 6 -41.40 -12.69 -34.38
C ASN A 6 -40.15 -12.39 -33.53
N GLU A 7 -39.53 -11.23 -33.73
CA GLU A 7 -38.49 -10.71 -32.83
C GLU A 7 -39.12 -9.94 -31.66
N TYR A 8 -39.09 -10.52 -30.47
CA TYR A 8 -39.36 -9.79 -29.22
C TYR A 8 -38.12 -9.00 -28.80
N LYS A 9 -38.18 -7.69 -28.99
CA LYS A 9 -37.12 -6.73 -28.62
C LYS A 9 -37.21 -6.38 -27.13
N TYR A 10 -36.55 -7.13 -26.27
CA TYR A 10 -36.38 -6.76 -24.86
C TYR A 10 -35.39 -5.59 -24.73
N LYS A 11 -35.88 -4.41 -24.33
CA LYS A 11 -35.05 -3.28 -23.89
C LYS A 11 -34.46 -3.59 -22.51
N VAL A 12 -33.23 -4.09 -22.47
CA VAL A 12 -32.43 -4.13 -21.24
C VAL A 12 -31.91 -2.72 -20.98
N LYS A 13 -32.53 -2.00 -20.03
CA LYS A 13 -31.90 -0.81 -19.41
C LYS A 13 -30.76 -1.31 -18.53
N THR A 14 -29.54 -1.24 -19.03
CA THR A 14 -28.32 -1.48 -18.26
C THR A 14 -28.22 -0.46 -17.12
N VAL A 15 -28.25 -0.96 -15.89
CA VAL A 15 -28.00 -0.20 -14.65
C VAL A 15 -26.53 0.25 -14.66
N SER A 16 -26.31 1.52 -15.02
CA SER A 16 -24.99 2.16 -15.10
C SER A 16 -24.54 2.80 -13.77
N SER A 17 -25.45 2.94 -12.78
CA SER A 17 -25.14 3.68 -11.55
C SER A 17 -24.35 2.90 -10.50
N THR A 18 -24.36 1.56 -10.51
CA THR A 18 -23.64 0.73 -9.53
C THR A 18 -22.14 0.58 -9.84
N ASN A 19 -21.74 0.60 -11.11
CA ASN A 19 -20.33 0.44 -11.49
C ASN A 19 -19.45 1.65 -11.13
N SER A 20 -20.00 2.86 -11.20
CA SER A 20 -19.28 4.09 -10.83
C SER A 20 -18.95 4.15 -9.33
N TYR A 21 -19.94 3.82 -8.47
CA TYR A 21 -19.74 3.75 -7.03
C TYR A 21 -18.82 2.60 -6.59
N PHE A 22 -18.77 1.52 -7.38
CA PHE A 22 -17.90 0.36 -7.12
C PHE A 22 -16.43 0.65 -7.45
N LEU A 23 -16.17 1.43 -8.50
CA LEU A 23 -14.82 1.89 -8.90
C LEU A 23 -14.22 2.90 -7.92
N MET A 24 -15.03 3.75 -7.27
CA MET A 24 -14.54 4.75 -6.29
C MET A 24 -14.09 4.15 -4.94
N ASN A 25 -14.31 2.85 -4.70
CA ASN A 25 -14.04 2.20 -3.41
C ASN A 25 -12.86 1.20 -3.44
N LYS A 26 -11.93 1.33 -4.39
CA LYS A 26 -10.72 0.50 -4.44
C LYS A 26 -9.48 1.29 -4.00
N ILE A 27 -8.50 0.61 -3.40
CA ILE A 27 -7.18 1.22 -3.17
C ILE A 27 -6.56 1.54 -4.54
N ASN A 28 -6.36 2.83 -4.80
CA ASN A 28 -5.68 3.27 -6.02
C ASN A 28 -4.17 3.05 -5.85
N GLU A 29 -3.64 2.00 -6.45
CA GLU A 29 -2.22 1.67 -6.37
C GLU A 29 -1.32 2.72 -7.01
N GLU A 30 -1.79 3.41 -8.07
CA GLU A 30 -0.99 4.42 -8.76
C GLU A 30 -0.67 5.63 -7.87
N GLU A 31 -1.52 5.88 -6.87
CA GLU A 31 -1.32 6.94 -5.90
C GLU A 31 -0.43 6.52 -4.72
N GLN A 32 -0.07 5.24 -4.63
CA GLN A 32 0.76 4.72 -3.54
C GLN A 32 2.23 5.01 -3.77
N ILE A 33 2.98 5.08 -2.67
CA ILE A 33 4.41 5.41 -2.64
C ILE A 33 5.24 4.53 -3.61
N PRO A 34 5.13 3.19 -3.63
CA PRO A 34 5.93 2.38 -4.56
C PRO A 34 5.74 2.74 -6.02
N ASN A 35 4.49 2.94 -6.48
CA ASN A 35 4.22 3.32 -7.87
C ASN A 35 4.66 4.75 -8.19
N LYS A 36 4.41 5.70 -7.28
CA LYS A 36 4.87 7.09 -7.43
C LYS A 36 6.40 7.18 -7.54
N PHE A 37 7.10 6.44 -6.68
CA PHE A 37 8.56 6.38 -6.70
C PHE A 37 9.05 5.75 -8.01
N TYR A 38 8.54 4.57 -8.36
CA TYR A 38 9.00 3.86 -9.56
C TYR A 38 8.78 4.65 -10.85
N LYS A 39 7.61 5.30 -11.01
CA LYS A 39 7.33 6.21 -12.14
C LYS A 39 8.35 7.35 -12.25
N ARG A 40 8.86 7.86 -11.13
CA ARG A 40 9.83 8.96 -11.11
C ARG A 40 11.23 8.55 -11.54
N LEU A 41 11.57 7.26 -11.46
CA LEU A 41 12.88 6.74 -11.85
C LEU A 41 13.18 6.98 -13.33
N ASP A 42 12.14 6.96 -14.17
CA ASP A 42 12.24 7.21 -15.62
C ASP A 42 12.19 8.69 -16.01
N SER A 43 11.92 9.61 -15.07
CA SER A 43 11.93 11.04 -15.40
C SER A 43 13.32 11.46 -15.92
N PRO A 44 13.41 12.35 -16.91
CA PRO A 44 14.71 12.85 -17.39
C PRO A 44 15.51 13.47 -16.24
N ALA A 45 16.83 13.27 -16.26
CA ALA A 45 17.75 13.92 -15.35
C ALA A 45 18.69 14.82 -16.15
N ASP A 46 19.14 15.91 -15.55
CA ASP A 46 20.17 16.75 -16.14
C ASP A 46 21.49 15.97 -16.25
N ILE A 47 22.06 15.92 -17.45
CA ILE A 47 23.33 15.24 -17.72
C ILE A 47 24.49 15.84 -16.92
N SER A 48 24.38 17.11 -16.49
CA SER A 48 25.36 17.74 -15.61
C SER A 48 25.55 16.96 -14.30
N ILE A 49 24.54 16.21 -13.84
CA ILE A 49 24.63 15.35 -12.65
C ILE A 49 25.73 14.29 -12.85
N PHE A 50 25.86 13.73 -14.05
CA PHE A 50 26.89 12.75 -14.36
C PHE A 50 28.28 13.40 -14.41
N TYR A 51 28.40 14.61 -14.97
CA TYR A 51 29.67 15.33 -15.05
C TYR A 51 30.20 15.77 -13.68
N ASN A 52 29.30 15.94 -12.71
CA ASN A 52 29.63 16.32 -11.35
C ASN A 52 29.90 15.10 -10.44
N LEU A 53 29.89 13.86 -10.97
CA LEU A 53 30.31 12.69 -10.21
C LEU A 53 31.82 12.72 -10.00
N ARG A 54 32.27 12.37 -8.80
CA ARG A 54 33.69 12.17 -8.47
C ARG A 54 34.33 11.11 -9.36
N SER A 55 33.59 10.08 -9.75
CA SER A 55 34.04 9.02 -10.66
C SER A 55 34.10 9.45 -12.12
N TYR A 56 33.60 10.64 -12.48
CA TYR A 56 33.39 11.06 -13.87
C TYR A 56 34.63 10.89 -14.75
N SER A 57 35.80 11.34 -14.29
CA SER A 57 37.05 11.24 -15.06
C SER A 57 37.42 9.80 -15.41
N THR A 58 37.15 8.86 -14.51
CA THR A 58 37.40 7.43 -14.72
C THR A 58 36.29 6.83 -15.59
N SER A 59 35.03 7.18 -15.33
CA SER A 59 33.88 6.68 -16.09
C SER A 59 33.89 7.13 -17.56
N LEU A 60 34.48 8.28 -17.90
CA LEU A 60 34.65 8.73 -19.28
C LEU A 60 35.48 7.77 -20.15
N LEU A 61 36.38 6.99 -19.55
CA LEU A 61 37.17 6.00 -20.28
C LEU A 61 36.29 4.86 -20.81
N PHE A 62 35.14 4.64 -20.18
CA PHE A 62 34.22 3.55 -20.47
C PHE A 62 32.88 4.03 -21.03
N VAL A 63 32.53 5.31 -20.86
CA VAL A 63 31.23 5.89 -21.26
C VAL A 63 31.43 6.99 -22.28
N SER A 64 31.19 6.65 -23.55
CA SER A 64 31.27 7.58 -24.68
C SER A 64 29.91 8.05 -25.19
N LEU A 65 28.87 7.22 -25.03
CA LEU A 65 27.55 7.48 -25.61
C LEU A 65 26.73 8.42 -24.73
N ASP A 66 26.08 9.42 -25.34
CA ASP A 66 25.28 10.39 -24.61
C ASP A 66 24.08 9.75 -23.91
N GLU A 67 23.51 8.69 -24.49
CA GLU A 67 22.41 7.96 -23.85
C GLU A 67 22.88 7.23 -22.59
N SER A 68 24.07 6.61 -22.61
CA SER A 68 24.69 6.02 -21.42
C SER A 68 24.94 7.06 -20.34
N LYS A 69 25.43 8.26 -20.70
CA LYS A 69 25.62 9.37 -19.75
C LYS A 69 24.30 9.82 -19.12
N LYS A 70 23.22 9.92 -19.90
CA LYS A 70 21.89 10.27 -19.39
C LYS A 70 21.35 9.22 -18.43
N ILE A 71 21.49 7.93 -18.74
CA ILE A 71 21.05 6.84 -17.85
C ILE A 71 21.82 6.89 -16.52
N LEU A 72 23.14 7.10 -16.57
CA LEU A 72 23.97 7.21 -15.36
C LEU A 72 23.64 8.49 -14.56
N ALA A 73 23.32 9.60 -15.22
CA ALA A 73 22.78 10.80 -14.57
C ALA A 73 21.43 10.53 -13.88
N GLN A 74 20.53 9.80 -14.54
CA GLN A 74 19.25 9.37 -13.96
C GLN A 74 19.47 8.47 -12.75
N LEU A 75 20.38 7.49 -12.82
CA LEU A 75 20.75 6.62 -11.70
C LEU A 75 21.24 7.45 -10.51
N ALA A 76 22.18 8.37 -10.73
CA ALA A 76 22.70 9.23 -9.69
C ALA A 76 21.61 10.08 -9.03
N ARG A 77 20.73 10.69 -9.84
CA ARG A 77 19.56 11.43 -9.35
C ARG A 77 18.62 10.54 -8.56
N ASN A 78 18.35 9.32 -9.03
CA ASN A 78 17.43 8.37 -8.38
C ASN A 78 17.93 7.97 -6.99
N ILE A 79 19.23 7.71 -6.83
CA ILE A 79 19.79 7.39 -5.51
C ILE A 79 19.70 8.61 -4.58
N LYS A 80 19.95 9.83 -5.10
CA LYS A 80 19.77 11.07 -4.32
C LYS A 80 18.34 11.29 -3.85
N LEU A 81 17.31 10.85 -4.60
CA LEU A 81 15.90 10.94 -4.17
C LEU A 81 15.64 10.17 -2.87
N ILE A 82 16.38 9.10 -2.61
CA ILE A 82 16.24 8.35 -1.35
C ILE A 82 16.61 9.23 -0.16
N ILE A 83 17.70 9.99 -0.27
CA ILE A 83 18.14 10.89 0.79
C ILE A 83 17.12 12.00 1.01
N SER A 84 16.65 12.64 -0.07
CA SER A 84 15.86 13.86 0.03
C SER A 84 14.38 13.62 0.34
N GLU A 85 13.80 12.52 -0.13
CA GLU A 85 12.34 12.33 -0.10
C GLU A 85 11.87 10.95 0.40
N TYR A 86 12.72 9.91 0.35
CA TYR A 86 12.31 8.52 0.65
C TYR A 86 13.19 7.82 1.70
N SER A 87 13.76 8.57 2.62
CA SER A 87 14.73 8.06 3.61
C SER A 87 14.14 7.04 4.59
N GLY A 88 12.83 7.12 4.84
CA GLY A 88 12.10 6.24 5.77
C GLY A 88 12.03 4.77 5.38
N ASN A 89 12.29 4.42 4.10
CA ASN A 89 12.34 3.02 3.65
C ASN A 89 13.45 2.83 2.59
N HIS A 90 14.66 3.29 2.93
CA HIS A 90 15.78 3.32 1.99
C HIS A 90 16.13 1.93 1.40
N GLU A 91 16.09 0.86 2.18
CA GLU A 91 16.41 -0.50 1.70
C GLU A 91 15.50 -0.93 0.55
N LYS A 92 14.18 -0.76 0.70
CA LYS A 92 13.23 -1.04 -0.38
C LYS A 92 13.49 -0.17 -1.61
N ARG A 93 13.80 1.12 -1.41
CA ARG A 93 14.11 2.02 -2.53
C ARG A 93 15.38 1.62 -3.26
N CYS A 94 16.38 1.11 -2.55
CA CYS A 94 17.56 0.54 -3.18
C CYS A 94 17.22 -0.70 -4.02
N ARG A 95 16.32 -1.59 -3.57
CA ARG A 95 15.81 -2.70 -4.39
C ARG A 95 15.05 -2.19 -5.62
N ASP A 96 14.18 -1.20 -5.46
CA ASP A 96 13.43 -0.57 -6.56
C ASP A 96 14.39 0.02 -7.62
N ILE A 97 15.45 0.72 -7.21
CA ILE A 97 16.46 1.29 -8.13
C ILE A 97 17.30 0.18 -8.79
N ASN A 98 17.74 -0.84 -8.05
CA ASN A 98 18.48 -1.96 -8.63
C ASN A 98 17.63 -2.71 -9.67
N TYR A 99 16.34 -2.94 -9.38
CA TYR A 99 15.40 -3.53 -10.32
C TYR A 99 15.23 -2.66 -11.57
N TRP A 100 15.02 -1.34 -11.40
CA TRP A 100 14.95 -0.40 -12.51
C TRP A 100 16.22 -0.39 -13.36
N MET A 101 17.40 -0.41 -12.73
CA MET A 101 18.68 -0.43 -13.44
C MET A 101 18.86 -1.72 -14.23
N ASN A 102 18.50 -2.88 -13.67
CA ASN A 102 18.48 -4.15 -14.40
C ASN A 102 17.59 -4.05 -15.64
N LYS A 103 16.39 -3.49 -15.51
CA LYS A 103 15.48 -3.28 -16.64
C LYS A 103 16.03 -2.31 -17.69
N LYS A 104 16.75 -1.26 -17.28
CA LYS A 104 17.44 -0.36 -18.22
C LYS A 104 18.55 -1.06 -18.98
N ILE A 105 19.34 -1.89 -18.31
CA ILE A 105 20.39 -2.71 -18.93
C ILE A 105 19.76 -3.68 -19.94
N GLU A 106 18.78 -4.47 -19.52
CA GLU A 106 18.08 -5.46 -20.36
C GLU A 106 17.42 -4.84 -21.61
N ALA A 107 16.93 -3.60 -21.52
CA ALA A 107 16.25 -2.92 -22.62
C ALA A 107 17.18 -2.10 -23.53
N SER A 108 18.47 -1.99 -23.20
CA SER A 108 19.42 -1.17 -23.94
C SER A 108 20.07 -1.93 -25.10
N ASP A 109 20.49 -1.21 -26.13
CA ASP A 109 21.38 -1.77 -27.15
C ASP A 109 22.71 -2.21 -26.54
N VAL A 110 23.34 -3.25 -27.13
CA VAL A 110 24.58 -3.89 -26.64
C VAL A 110 25.69 -2.90 -26.25
N ASN A 111 25.87 -1.83 -27.03
CA ASN A 111 26.89 -0.81 -26.72
C ASN A 111 26.52 0.02 -25.49
N ILE A 112 25.26 0.42 -25.35
CA ILE A 112 24.77 1.19 -24.20
C ILE A 112 24.81 0.30 -22.96
N GLU A 113 24.30 -0.93 -23.08
CA GLU A 113 24.30 -1.96 -22.05
C GLU A 113 25.69 -2.14 -21.44
N LYS A 114 26.70 -2.35 -22.28
CA LYS A 114 28.08 -2.52 -21.82
C LYS A 114 28.58 -1.33 -20.99
N GLN A 115 28.33 -0.10 -21.45
CA GLN A 115 28.78 1.12 -20.78
C GLN A 115 28.07 1.35 -19.45
N ILE A 116 26.75 1.18 -19.41
CA ILE A 116 25.98 1.42 -18.17
C ILE A 116 26.15 0.27 -17.17
N SER A 117 26.34 -0.97 -17.63
CA SER A 117 26.61 -2.12 -16.78
C SER A 117 27.96 -1.96 -16.07
N SER A 118 29.01 -1.55 -16.78
CA SER A 118 30.34 -1.31 -16.19
C SER A 118 30.32 -0.18 -15.15
N GLU A 119 29.69 0.95 -15.50
CA GLU A 119 29.79 2.16 -14.67
C GLU A 119 28.72 2.31 -13.60
N SER A 120 27.60 1.58 -13.69
CA SER A 120 26.53 1.68 -12.68
C SER A 120 27.05 1.47 -11.25
N THR A 121 27.96 0.50 -11.07
CA THR A 121 28.57 0.20 -9.76
C THR A 121 29.33 1.41 -9.18
N ALA A 122 30.03 2.17 -10.02
CA ALA A 122 30.73 3.38 -9.57
C ALA A 122 29.74 4.44 -9.06
N VAL A 123 28.65 4.67 -9.81
CA VAL A 123 27.59 5.61 -9.41
C VAL A 123 26.93 5.19 -8.09
N PHE A 124 26.63 3.90 -7.91
CA PHE A 124 26.09 3.38 -6.65
C PHE A 124 27.03 3.62 -5.47
N ASN A 125 28.33 3.39 -5.65
CA ASN A 125 29.31 3.51 -4.57
C ASN A 125 29.60 4.95 -4.16
N GLU A 126 29.42 5.91 -5.05
CA GLU A 126 29.78 7.31 -4.79
C GLU A 126 28.75 8.06 -3.95
N ILE A 127 27.48 7.69 -4.04
CA ILE A 127 26.41 8.43 -3.37
C ILE A 127 26.28 7.95 -1.93
N GLU A 128 26.73 8.81 -1.04
CA GLU A 128 26.79 8.57 0.40
C GLU A 128 25.85 9.50 1.17
N TRP A 129 25.44 9.07 2.36
CA TRP A 129 24.76 9.90 3.35
C TRP A 129 25.50 9.87 4.68
N ASN A 130 25.36 10.93 5.47
CA ASN A 130 25.91 10.97 6.82
C ASN A 130 24.82 10.50 7.80
N LYS A 131 24.93 9.26 8.26
CA LYS A 131 24.03 8.67 9.26
C LYS A 131 24.81 8.50 10.55
N GLU A 132 24.39 9.22 11.59
CA GLU A 132 24.98 9.13 12.94
C GLU A 132 26.50 9.39 12.97
N GLY A 133 26.98 10.34 12.16
CA GLY A 133 28.40 10.69 12.08
C GLY A 133 29.25 9.71 11.27
N LYS A 134 28.65 8.70 10.64
CA LYS A 134 29.30 7.78 9.71
C LYS A 134 28.84 8.05 8.29
N VAL A 135 29.82 8.15 7.39
CA VAL A 135 29.59 8.18 5.96
C VAL A 135 29.28 6.77 5.51
N VAL A 136 28.07 6.54 5.01
CA VAL A 136 27.60 5.24 4.54
C VAL A 136 27.06 5.39 3.13
N ARG A 137 27.32 4.41 2.26
CA ARG A 137 26.71 4.35 0.93
C ARG A 137 25.20 4.27 1.06
N VAL A 138 24.47 5.04 0.25
CA VAL A 138 23.00 5.05 0.28
C VAL A 138 22.44 3.75 -0.24
N CYS A 139 22.96 3.29 -1.37
CA CYS A 139 22.59 2.02 -1.99
C CYS A 139 23.83 1.30 -2.51
N LYS A 140 23.76 -0.03 -2.52
CA LYS A 140 24.74 -0.88 -3.18
C LYS A 140 24.17 -1.43 -4.48
N ARG A 141 25.02 -1.60 -5.49
CA ARG A 141 24.67 -2.37 -6.70
C ARG A 141 24.64 -3.85 -6.35
N GLU A 142 23.49 -4.48 -6.50
CA GLU A 142 23.29 -5.91 -6.23
C GLU A 142 22.06 -6.44 -6.94
N ASP A 143 21.90 -7.78 -6.93
CA ASP A 143 20.64 -8.38 -7.33
C ASP A 143 19.56 -8.00 -6.31
N PRO A 144 18.51 -7.27 -6.71
CA PRO A 144 17.49 -6.83 -5.76
C PRO A 144 16.73 -7.98 -5.10
N TYR A 145 16.76 -9.19 -5.69
CA TYR A 145 16.00 -10.34 -5.19
C TYR A 145 16.77 -11.67 -5.28
N GLU A 146 18.10 -11.67 -5.19
CA GLU A 146 18.92 -12.89 -5.00
C GLU A 146 18.61 -14.05 -5.97
N ASN A 147 18.52 -13.76 -7.27
CA ASN A 147 18.21 -14.69 -8.36
C ASN A 147 16.77 -15.23 -8.38
N LYS A 148 15.88 -14.69 -7.55
CA LYS A 148 14.44 -14.98 -7.60
C LYS A 148 13.82 -14.28 -8.82
N PRO A 149 12.66 -14.75 -9.33
CA PRO A 149 11.97 -14.07 -10.43
C PRO A 149 11.60 -12.63 -10.08
N ALA A 150 12.42 -11.69 -10.57
CA ALA A 150 12.45 -10.31 -10.10
C ALA A 150 11.12 -9.58 -10.31
N GLU A 151 10.37 -9.91 -11.37
CA GLU A 151 9.05 -9.29 -11.62
C GLU A 151 8.01 -9.69 -10.56
N ILE A 152 7.99 -10.98 -10.16
CA ILE A 152 7.06 -11.46 -9.12
C ILE A 152 7.45 -10.87 -7.77
N MET A 153 8.75 -10.86 -7.47
CA MET A 153 9.28 -10.30 -6.23
C MET A 153 9.00 -8.80 -6.12
N LYS A 154 9.20 -8.04 -7.20
CA LYS A 154 8.87 -6.61 -7.25
C LYS A 154 7.39 -6.35 -6.96
N LYS A 155 6.49 -7.13 -7.58
CA LYS A 155 5.03 -7.01 -7.33
C LYS A 155 4.69 -7.34 -5.88
N LEU A 156 5.35 -8.35 -5.29
CA LEU A 156 5.15 -8.73 -3.89
C LEU A 156 5.64 -7.64 -2.93
N ASP A 157 6.83 -7.09 -3.17
CA ASP A 157 7.41 -6.00 -2.37
C ASP A 157 6.49 -4.76 -2.37
N ASP A 158 5.98 -4.39 -3.54
CA ASP A 158 5.04 -3.28 -3.67
C ASP A 158 3.72 -3.56 -2.99
N TYR A 159 3.18 -4.77 -3.13
CA TYR A 159 1.96 -5.18 -2.45
C TYR A 159 2.11 -5.05 -0.92
N CYS A 160 3.19 -5.58 -0.34
CA CYS A 160 3.41 -5.53 1.10
C CYS A 160 3.52 -4.09 1.61
N GLU A 161 4.26 -3.23 0.89
CA GLU A 161 4.32 -1.81 1.23
C GLU A 161 2.95 -1.12 1.14
N ILE A 162 2.15 -1.41 0.10
CA ILE A 162 0.80 -0.85 -0.05
C ILE A 162 -0.13 -1.34 1.06
N ARG A 163 -0.08 -2.65 1.37
CA ARG A 163 -0.84 -3.27 2.47
C ARG A 163 -0.54 -2.56 3.78
N ASP A 164 0.73 -2.44 4.14
CA ASP A 164 1.14 -1.90 5.44
C ASP A 164 0.79 -0.42 5.58
N ASN A 165 0.97 0.36 4.51
CA ASN A 165 0.57 1.77 4.47
C ASN A 165 -0.95 1.96 4.60
N ASN A 166 -1.75 1.05 4.03
CA ASN A 166 -3.21 1.15 4.07
C ASN A 166 -3.83 0.46 5.30
N ARG A 167 -3.06 -0.31 6.07
CA ARG A 167 -3.54 -1.04 7.26
C ARG A 167 -4.17 -0.10 8.29
N TYR A 168 -3.63 1.11 8.47
CA TYR A 168 -4.20 2.10 9.39
C TYR A 168 -5.56 2.65 8.93
N ASN A 169 -5.83 2.70 7.62
CA ASN A 169 -7.11 3.18 7.09
C ASN A 169 -8.27 2.26 7.50
N VAL A 170 -7.97 0.99 7.79
CA VAL A 170 -8.94 -0.01 8.25
C VAL A 170 -9.67 0.40 9.52
N LEU A 171 -9.06 1.26 10.36
CA LEU A 171 -9.62 1.75 11.61
C LEU A 171 -10.54 2.99 11.46
N LYS A 172 -10.65 3.57 10.25
CA LYS A 172 -11.41 4.80 10.02
C LYS A 172 -12.93 4.57 10.04
N ASN A 173 -13.39 3.55 9.31
CA ASN A 173 -14.78 3.12 9.29
C ASN A 173 -14.90 1.74 8.59
N LYS A 174 -16.08 1.12 8.73
CA LYS A 174 -16.39 -0.19 8.13
C LYS A 174 -16.17 -0.23 6.62
N THR A 175 -16.45 0.86 5.90
CA THR A 175 -16.25 0.95 4.45
C THR A 175 -14.78 0.85 4.06
N GLU A 176 -13.89 1.57 4.76
CA GLU A 176 -12.44 1.49 4.53
C GLU A 176 -11.89 0.09 4.87
N CYS A 177 -12.41 -0.55 5.92
CA CYS A 177 -12.07 -1.95 6.23
C CYS A 177 -12.46 -2.92 5.11
N LEU A 178 -13.69 -2.81 4.59
CA LEU A 178 -14.15 -3.65 3.48
C LEU A 178 -13.36 -3.39 2.20
N LYS A 179 -12.98 -2.14 1.93
CA LYS A 179 -12.11 -1.74 0.82
C LYS A 179 -10.72 -2.36 0.95
N TYR A 180 -10.14 -2.33 2.14
CA TYR A 180 -8.87 -3.01 2.42
C TYR A 180 -8.97 -4.52 2.20
N ASN A 181 -9.96 -5.21 2.80
CA ASN A 181 -10.11 -6.67 2.61
C ASN A 181 -10.30 -7.06 1.15
N ARG A 182 -11.06 -6.27 0.38
CA ARG A 182 -11.21 -6.50 -1.05
C ARG A 182 -9.85 -6.46 -1.76
N TYR A 183 -9.04 -5.45 -1.45
CA TYR A 183 -7.69 -5.33 -1.97
C TYR A 183 -6.83 -6.56 -1.63
N ILE A 184 -6.86 -7.01 -0.37
CA ILE A 184 -6.14 -8.20 0.09
C ILE A 184 -6.58 -9.43 -0.71
N LYS A 185 -7.88 -9.67 -0.84
CA LYS A 185 -8.44 -10.82 -1.56
C LYS A 185 -8.06 -10.82 -3.04
N GLU A 186 -8.24 -9.69 -3.73
CA GLU A 186 -7.88 -9.56 -5.15
C GLU A 186 -6.39 -9.83 -5.37
N ARG A 187 -5.52 -9.35 -4.47
CA ARG A 187 -4.08 -9.58 -4.57
C ARG A 187 -3.71 -11.03 -4.24
N LYS A 188 -4.35 -11.64 -3.23
CA LYS A 188 -4.18 -13.08 -2.92
C LYS A 188 -4.52 -13.96 -4.12
N GLU A 189 -5.63 -13.67 -4.80
CA GLU A 189 -6.05 -14.36 -6.02
C GLU A 189 -5.04 -14.15 -7.16
N HIS A 190 -4.54 -12.93 -7.35
CA HIS A 190 -3.51 -12.62 -8.34
C HIS A 190 -2.20 -13.40 -8.13
N PHE A 191 -1.65 -13.41 -6.91
CA PHE A 191 -0.43 -14.17 -6.62
C PHE A 191 -0.65 -15.69 -6.64
N SER A 192 -1.84 -16.15 -6.26
CA SER A 192 -2.21 -17.56 -6.38
C SER A 192 -2.27 -18.04 -7.84
N SER A 193 -2.69 -17.19 -8.78
CA SER A 193 -2.68 -17.54 -10.20
C SER A 193 -1.26 -17.48 -10.79
N LEU A 194 -0.47 -16.46 -10.43
CA LEU A 194 0.93 -16.34 -10.85
C LEU A 194 1.75 -17.56 -10.43
N THR A 195 1.66 -17.95 -9.16
CA THR A 195 2.41 -19.11 -8.63
C THR A 195 2.02 -20.43 -9.29
N LYS A 196 0.74 -20.61 -9.66
CA LYS A 196 0.28 -21.79 -10.42
C LYS A 196 0.90 -21.86 -11.81
N VAL A 197 1.10 -20.72 -12.48
CA VAL A 197 1.68 -20.67 -13.83
C VAL A 197 3.19 -20.84 -13.79
N THR A 198 3.87 -20.15 -12.88
CA THR A 198 5.34 -20.11 -12.81
C THR A 198 5.97 -21.39 -12.27
N CYS A 199 5.25 -22.18 -11.45
CA CYS A 199 5.74 -23.45 -10.91
C CYS A 199 5.28 -24.71 -11.64
N ASN A 200 5.13 -24.67 -12.97
CA ASN A 200 4.86 -25.87 -13.78
C ASN A 200 6.13 -26.65 -14.19
N ILE A 201 7.32 -26.23 -13.75
CA ILE A 201 8.61 -26.84 -14.14
C ILE A 201 9.15 -27.70 -12.97
N PRO A 202 9.70 -28.91 -13.23
CA PRO A 202 10.36 -29.72 -12.20
C PRO A 202 11.47 -28.96 -11.49
N GLY A 203 11.42 -28.91 -10.16
CA GLY A 203 12.39 -28.18 -9.33
C GLY A 203 11.96 -26.78 -8.88
N CYS A 204 10.80 -26.27 -9.30
CA CYS A 204 10.23 -25.04 -8.75
C CYS A 204 9.91 -25.22 -7.27
N LYS A 205 10.76 -24.70 -6.40
CA LYS A 205 10.44 -24.60 -4.98
C LYS A 205 9.54 -23.39 -4.82
N LYS A 206 8.28 -23.64 -4.46
CA LYS A 206 7.32 -22.60 -4.02
C LYS A 206 7.93 -21.69 -2.94
N TYR A 207 8.97 -22.18 -2.27
CA TYR A 207 9.69 -21.65 -1.11
C TYR A 207 10.62 -20.45 -1.35
N ASP A 208 10.84 -20.00 -2.59
CA ASP A 208 11.85 -18.97 -2.86
C ASP A 208 11.30 -17.53 -2.91
N TYR A 209 10.01 -17.30 -2.69
CA TYR A 209 9.42 -15.95 -2.78
C TYR A 209 9.22 -15.30 -1.42
N THR A 210 10.31 -14.86 -0.80
CA THR A 210 10.30 -14.23 0.53
C THR A 210 11.14 -12.96 0.51
N ILE A 211 10.55 -11.87 1.00
CA ILE A 211 11.19 -10.58 1.26
C ILE A 211 11.51 -10.46 2.75
N ASP A 212 10.51 -10.76 3.59
CA ASP A 212 10.62 -10.91 5.03
C ASP A 212 9.54 -11.88 5.55
N ASP A 213 9.52 -12.13 6.86
CA ASP A 213 8.60 -13.10 7.49
C ASP A 213 7.11 -12.78 7.25
N ASN A 214 6.75 -11.50 7.09
CA ASN A 214 5.38 -11.05 6.86
C ASN A 214 5.10 -10.70 5.39
N CYS A 215 6.06 -10.92 4.50
CA CYS A 215 6.00 -10.62 3.08
C CYS A 215 6.58 -11.78 2.27
N THR A 216 5.80 -12.88 2.21
CA THR A 216 6.19 -14.14 1.60
C THR A 216 5.04 -14.85 0.89
N LEU A 217 5.30 -15.51 -0.25
CA LEU A 217 4.31 -16.41 -0.87
C LEU A 217 4.33 -17.83 -0.26
N ASN A 218 5.25 -18.09 0.68
CA ASN A 218 5.34 -19.35 1.39
C ASN A 218 4.20 -19.49 2.40
N ASN A 219 3.86 -18.38 3.06
CA ASN A 219 2.69 -18.28 3.92
C ASN A 219 1.71 -17.21 3.38
N MET A 220 0.82 -17.65 2.50
CA MET A 220 -0.18 -16.78 1.88
C MET A 220 -1.22 -16.25 2.89
N GLU A 221 -1.43 -16.92 4.02
CA GLU A 221 -2.40 -16.41 5.01
C GLU A 221 -1.82 -15.23 5.79
N ASP A 222 -0.54 -15.29 6.16
CA ASP A 222 0.14 -14.21 6.88
C ASP A 222 0.40 -13.00 5.97
N THR A 223 0.72 -13.24 4.70
CA THR A 223 0.99 -12.17 3.74
C THR A 223 -0.29 -11.46 3.29
N PHE A 224 -1.40 -12.19 3.18
CA PHE A 224 -2.70 -11.65 2.75
C PHE A 224 -3.75 -11.72 3.87
N PRO A 225 -3.54 -11.03 5.02
CA PRO A 225 -4.42 -11.15 6.17
C PRO A 225 -5.69 -10.33 5.95
N GLU A 226 -6.84 -10.99 5.94
CA GLU A 226 -8.15 -10.35 5.99
C GLU A 226 -8.51 -9.95 7.43
N ILE A 227 -9.17 -8.81 7.60
CA ILE A 227 -9.57 -8.30 8.92
C ILE A 227 -11.07 -8.51 9.12
N ASN A 228 -11.49 -9.01 10.28
CA ASN A 228 -12.91 -9.15 10.57
C ASN A 228 -13.55 -7.77 10.84
N CYS A 229 -14.02 -7.10 9.79
CA CYS A 229 -14.63 -5.78 9.87
C CYS A 229 -15.89 -5.74 10.75
N GLU A 230 -16.67 -6.82 10.79
CA GLU A 230 -17.87 -6.88 11.64
C GLU A 230 -17.50 -6.83 13.11
N VAL A 231 -16.52 -7.62 13.54
CA VAL A 231 -16.06 -7.64 14.94
C VAL A 231 -15.41 -6.31 15.32
N LEU A 232 -14.59 -5.74 14.44
CA LEU A 232 -13.88 -4.48 14.67
C LEU A 232 -14.85 -3.33 14.97
N TYR A 233 -15.90 -3.18 14.15
CA TYR A 233 -16.84 -2.07 14.28
C TYR A 233 -18.01 -2.33 15.22
N LYS A 234 -18.44 -3.59 15.42
CA LYS A 234 -19.38 -3.93 16.52
C LYS A 234 -18.79 -3.57 17.88
N LYS A 235 -17.49 -3.79 18.09
CA LYS A 235 -16.79 -3.44 19.34
C LYS A 235 -16.74 -1.92 19.55
N GLU A 236 -16.49 -1.15 18.49
CA GLU A 236 -16.48 0.31 18.55
C GLU A 236 -17.88 0.89 18.82
N GLU A 237 -18.92 0.34 18.17
CA GLU A 237 -20.31 0.72 18.44
C GLU A 237 -20.69 0.45 19.91
N LEU A 238 -20.31 -0.71 20.45
CA LEU A 238 -20.52 -1.04 21.87
C LEU A 238 -19.76 -0.08 22.80
N GLN A 239 -18.51 0.27 22.48
CA GLN A 239 -17.73 1.23 23.28
C GLN A 239 -18.32 2.65 23.22
N LYS A 240 -18.80 3.11 22.06
CA LYS A 240 -19.54 4.37 21.93
C LYS A 240 -20.82 4.33 22.74
N LEU A 241 -21.56 3.22 22.72
CA LEU A 241 -22.78 3.05 23.51
C LEU A 241 -22.48 3.11 25.01
N VAL A 242 -21.42 2.45 25.48
CA VAL A 242 -21.00 2.50 26.90
C VAL A 242 -20.58 3.92 27.30
N HIS A 243 -19.91 4.66 26.41
CA HIS A 243 -19.48 6.03 26.72
C HIS A 243 -20.62 7.06 26.62
N THR A 244 -21.67 6.79 25.83
CA THR A 244 -22.91 7.59 25.83
C THR A 244 -23.84 7.20 26.98
N ILE A 245 -23.77 5.95 27.48
CA ILE A 245 -24.28 5.56 28.80
C ILE A 245 -23.25 6.02 29.87
N LYS A 246 -22.88 7.29 29.83
CA LYS A 246 -22.23 7.92 30.98
C LYS A 246 -23.26 7.87 32.10
N GLU A 247 -22.96 7.11 33.14
CA GLU A 247 -23.78 6.93 34.33
C GLU A 247 -24.35 8.29 34.76
N ARG A 248 -25.68 8.37 34.89
CA ARG A 248 -26.35 9.56 35.45
C ARG A 248 -25.61 9.95 36.72
N SER A 249 -25.28 11.24 36.86
CA SER A 249 -24.50 11.64 38.02
C SER A 249 -25.27 11.28 39.30
N PRO A 250 -24.60 10.97 40.42
CA PRO A 250 -25.27 10.73 41.70
C PRO A 250 -26.25 11.86 42.07
N LEU A 251 -25.96 13.09 41.61
CA LEU A 251 -26.81 14.27 41.78
C LEU A 251 -28.14 14.16 41.00
N GLU A 252 -28.10 13.65 39.76
CA GLU A 252 -29.30 13.43 38.95
C GLU A 252 -30.17 12.31 39.52
N ILE A 253 -29.55 11.22 39.97
CA ILE A 253 -30.27 10.11 40.62
C ILE A 253 -30.93 10.60 41.92
N GLY A 254 -30.20 11.37 42.74
CA GLY A 254 -30.73 11.96 43.97
C GLY A 254 -31.89 12.93 43.69
N PHE A 255 -31.78 13.77 42.66
CA PHE A 255 -32.84 14.69 42.26
C PHE A 255 -34.12 13.94 41.85
N PHE A 256 -34.01 12.88 41.05
CA PHE A 256 -35.16 12.07 40.64
C PHE A 256 -35.88 11.42 41.84
N ILE A 257 -35.12 10.90 42.80
CA ILE A 257 -35.69 10.29 44.02
C ILE A 257 -36.47 11.33 44.82
N ILE A 258 -35.89 12.51 45.07
CA ILE A 258 -36.54 13.57 45.85
C ILE A 258 -37.83 14.05 45.16
N VAL A 259 -37.79 14.29 43.85
CA VAL A 259 -38.98 14.73 43.10
C VAL A 259 -40.08 13.66 43.13
N SER A 260 -39.72 12.38 42.98
CA SER A 260 -40.69 11.28 43.11
C SER A 260 -41.33 11.20 44.49
N PHE A 261 -40.56 11.38 45.58
CA PHE A 261 -41.12 11.40 46.93
C PHE A 261 -42.06 12.59 47.16
N ILE A 262 -41.72 13.78 46.65
CA ILE A 262 -42.57 14.97 46.76
C ILE A 262 -43.89 14.74 46.01
N LEU A 263 -43.84 14.23 44.79
CA LEU A 263 -45.04 13.94 44.01
C LEU A 263 -45.93 12.88 44.67
N PHE A 264 -45.32 11.83 45.23
CA PHE A 264 -46.06 10.79 45.95
C PHE A 264 -46.71 11.34 47.22
N TYR A 265 -46.01 12.20 47.97
CA TYR A 265 -46.55 12.87 49.14
C TYR A 265 -47.73 13.80 48.78
N LEU A 266 -47.60 14.59 47.72
CA LEU A 266 -48.68 15.45 47.21
C LEU A 266 -49.90 14.63 46.76
N PHE A 267 -49.66 13.46 46.14
CA PHE A 267 -50.72 12.54 45.74
C PHE A 267 -51.47 11.96 46.95
N ILE A 268 -50.76 11.57 48.01
CA ILE A 268 -51.39 11.13 49.26
C ILE A 268 -52.22 12.26 49.89
N LEU A 269 -51.68 13.47 49.98
CA LEU A 269 -52.41 14.62 50.51
C LEU A 269 -53.68 14.93 49.70
N PHE A 270 -53.60 14.80 48.37
CA PHE A 270 -54.75 14.96 47.49
C PHE A 270 -55.82 13.90 47.79
N LEU A 271 -55.44 12.62 47.91
CA LEU A 271 -56.36 11.55 48.27
C LEU A 271 -56.99 11.73 49.65
N GLU A 272 -56.23 12.17 50.65
CA GLU A 272 -56.75 12.45 51.99
C GLU A 272 -57.74 13.62 52.01
N LYS A 273 -57.50 14.64 51.17
CA LYS A 273 -58.41 15.77 51.04
C LYS A 273 -59.72 15.36 50.38
N VAL A 274 -59.66 14.61 49.28
CA VAL A 274 -60.85 14.08 48.60
C VAL A 274 -61.66 13.14 49.51
N LYS A 275 -61.01 12.38 50.39
CA LYS A 275 -61.69 11.50 51.36
C LYS A 275 -62.42 12.25 52.48
N ARG A 276 -62.08 13.51 52.76
CA ARG A 276 -62.74 14.33 53.80
C ARG A 276 -63.96 15.11 53.30
N GLU A 277 -64.18 15.16 51.98
CA GLU A 277 -65.28 15.88 51.34
C GLU A 277 -66.44 14.94 50.93
N TYR A 278 -66.36 13.65 51.28
CA TYR A 278 -67.43 12.64 51.20
C TYR A 278 -67.75 12.11 52.60
#